data_AF-B9TL35-F1
#
_entry.id   AF-B9TL35-F1
#
_cell.length_a   1.000
_cell.length_b   1.000
_cell.length_c   1.000
_cell.angle_alpha   90.00
_cell.angle_beta   90.00
_cell.angle_gamma   90.00
#
_symmetry.space_group_name_H-M   'P 1'
#
loop_
_entity.id
_entity.type
_entity.pdbx_description
1 polymer ?
#
loop_
_entity_poly.entity_id
_entity_poly.type
_entity_poly.pdbx_seq_one_letter_code
_entity_poly.pdbx_strand_id
1 'polypeptide(L)'
;RIEVEQRILKLIEQNTQLSRKRVSAGEDSLLDGNLAIVDAERARNQLISLNEQLLRARTQLAATMQLKANEFPEVVGELTPAQTQYTLQELFNKLDTRPGIQSLTSKEASARSRLELQKSMRYPDLTVSLINTTEASLAGSDNISSIGVSMPLPIFRRNATGIGRATAELTQSEINLTSETRNAKAVIEAAWLRRENIKDRVRRLNSEVYPKLEENLTLSKKAFENGEIGLPQLLIVQRQVVDAQRDIIETQKDLRLVQIELEYVSGWLSPLASATQE
;
A
#
# COMPACT_ATOMS: atom_id res chain seq x y z
N ARG A 1 -11.39 7.37 14.59
CA ARG A 1 -10.76 7.04 15.90
C ARG A 1 -10.87 8.20 16.88
N ILE A 2 -10.24 9.34 16.59
CA ILE A 2 -10.23 10.51 17.47
C ILE A 2 -11.66 10.93 17.88
N GLU A 3 -12.58 11.05 16.93
CA GLU A 3 -13.98 11.40 17.22
C GLU A 3 -14.68 10.42 18.19
N VAL A 4 -14.43 9.11 18.01
CA VAL A 4 -14.99 8.07 18.87
C VAL A 4 -14.39 8.17 20.28
N GLU A 5 -13.08 8.38 20.38
CA GLU A 5 -12.37 8.55 21.65
C GLU A 5 -12.76 9.83 22.38
N GLN A 6 -13.04 10.92 21.66
CA GLN A 6 -13.59 12.14 22.25
C GLN A 6 -14.98 11.90 22.85
N ARG A 7 -15.84 11.14 22.15
CA ARG A 7 -17.17 10.78 22.66
C ARG A 7 -17.08 9.89 23.89
N ILE A 8 -16.17 8.92 23.88
CA ILE A 8 -15.90 8.03 25.02
C ILE A 8 -15.36 8.81 26.22
N LEU A 9 -14.37 9.68 26.00
CA LEU A 9 -13.80 10.52 27.05
C LEU A 9 -14.88 11.37 27.72
N LYS A 10 -15.75 12.01 26.93
CA LYS A 10 -16.87 12.81 27.46
C LYS A 10 -17.80 11.99 28.36
N LEU A 11 -18.09 10.75 27.99
CA LEU A 11 -18.91 9.83 28.80
C LEU A 11 -18.18 9.40 30.08
N ILE A 12 -16.89 9.08 30.00
CA ILE A 12 -16.08 8.71 31.17
C ILE A 12 -16.00 9.89 32.14
N GLU A 13 -15.74 11.11 31.67
CA GLU A 13 -15.68 12.30 32.51
C GLU A 13 -16.99 12.59 33.24
N GLN A 14 -18.13 12.39 32.57
CA GLN A 14 -19.46 12.50 33.17
C GLN A 14 -19.65 11.46 34.30
N ASN A 15 -19.27 10.20 34.05
CA ASN A 15 -19.34 9.14 35.06
C ASN A 15 -18.40 9.40 36.25
N THR A 16 -17.19 9.90 36.00
CA THR A 16 -16.23 10.29 37.05
C THR A 16 -16.77 11.43 37.91
N GLN A 17 -17.46 12.41 37.31
CA GLN A 17 -18.11 13.48 38.07
C GLN A 17 -19.24 12.97 38.97
N LEU A 18 -20.05 12.03 38.47
CA LEU A 18 -21.11 11.39 39.25
C LEU A 18 -20.53 10.58 40.42
N SER A 19 -19.51 9.76 40.16
CA SER A 19 -18.83 8.98 41.21
C SER A 19 -18.20 9.89 42.27
N ARG A 20 -17.56 11.01 41.88
CA ARG A 20 -17.05 12.00 42.84
C ARG A 20 -18.14 12.57 43.76
N LYS A 21 -19.32 12.86 43.21
CA LYS A 21 -20.46 13.35 44.01
C LYS A 21 -20.94 12.28 45.00
N ARG A 22 -21.06 11.04 44.57
CA ARG A 22 -21.44 9.91 45.43
C ARG A 22 -20.44 9.64 46.54
N VAL A 23 -19.14 9.69 46.24
CA VAL A 23 -18.08 9.60 47.24
C VAL A 23 -18.18 10.74 48.25
N SER A 24 -18.42 11.98 47.81
CA SER A 24 -18.58 13.13 48.72
C SER A 24 -19.86 13.04 49.58
N ALA A 25 -20.88 12.33 49.09
CA ALA A 25 -22.11 12.03 49.83
C ALA A 25 -21.97 10.78 50.74
N GLY A 26 -20.85 10.07 50.69
CA GLY A 26 -20.62 8.84 51.45
C GLY A 26 -21.30 7.58 50.89
N GLU A 27 -21.86 7.65 49.68
CA GLU A 27 -22.55 6.51 49.02
C GLU A 27 -21.56 5.52 48.39
N ASP A 28 -20.45 6.02 47.83
CA ASP A 28 -19.42 5.22 47.15
C ASP A 28 -18.09 5.25 47.93
N SER A 29 -17.23 4.26 47.71
CA SER A 29 -15.91 4.20 48.35
C SER A 29 -14.89 5.16 47.69
N LEU A 30 -13.90 5.63 48.47
CA LEU A 30 -12.76 6.37 47.92
C LEU A 30 -12.00 5.59 46.84
N LEU A 31 -12.01 4.25 46.93
CA LEU A 31 -11.40 3.37 45.94
C LEU A 31 -12.11 3.49 44.59
N ASP A 32 -13.44 3.45 44.58
CA ASP A 32 -14.26 3.57 43.37
C ASP A 32 -14.09 4.96 42.72
N GLY A 33 -14.06 6.02 43.54
CA GLY A 33 -13.78 7.38 43.06
C GLY A 33 -12.40 7.51 42.42
N ASN A 34 -11.36 6.94 43.04
CA ASN A 34 -10.00 6.93 42.48
C ASN A 34 -9.93 6.14 41.17
N LEU A 35 -10.62 5.01 41.08
CA LEU A 35 -10.67 4.21 39.86
C LEU A 35 -11.28 4.99 38.68
N ALA A 36 -12.38 5.70 38.92
CA ALA A 36 -13.02 6.55 37.91
C ALA A 36 -12.12 7.71 37.46
N ILE A 37 -11.32 8.28 38.35
CA ILE A 37 -10.34 9.33 38.00
C ILE A 37 -9.24 8.75 37.11
N VAL A 38 -8.67 7.60 37.49
CA VAL A 38 -7.61 6.95 36.71
C VAL A 38 -8.09 6.59 35.30
N ASP A 39 -9.34 6.11 35.16
CA ASP A 39 -9.90 5.77 33.84
C ASP A 39 -10.08 7.02 32.95
N ALA A 40 -10.52 8.15 33.52
CA ALA A 40 -10.58 9.43 32.82
C ALA A 40 -9.21 9.93 32.35
N GLU A 41 -8.18 9.89 33.21
CA GLU A 41 -6.83 10.32 32.81
C GLU A 41 -6.23 9.41 31.74
N ARG A 42 -6.50 8.10 31.78
CA ARG A 42 -6.10 7.18 30.70
C ARG A 42 -6.77 7.53 29.37
N ALA A 43 -8.06 7.82 29.39
CA ALA A 43 -8.79 8.23 28.19
C ALA A 43 -8.24 9.56 27.61
N ARG A 44 -7.87 10.54 28.46
CA ARG A 44 -7.22 11.78 28.01
C ARG A 44 -5.86 11.53 27.39
N ASN A 45 -5.01 10.74 28.04
CA ASN A 45 -3.70 10.39 27.51
C ASN A 45 -3.81 9.67 26.15
N GLN A 46 -4.80 8.80 26.00
CA GLN A 46 -5.08 8.13 24.72
C GLN A 46 -5.45 9.13 23.61
N LEU A 47 -6.29 10.12 23.91
CA LEU A 47 -6.66 11.17 22.96
C LEU A 47 -5.44 12.02 22.54
N ILE A 48 -4.58 12.38 23.49
CA ILE A 48 -3.32 13.10 23.21
C ILE A 48 -2.42 12.29 22.26
N SER A 49 -2.22 11.00 22.55
CA SER A 49 -1.43 10.09 21.70
C SER A 49 -1.99 9.99 20.27
N LEU A 50 -3.32 9.90 20.12
CA LEU A 50 -3.96 9.85 18.80
C LEU A 50 -3.80 11.16 18.01
N ASN A 51 -3.86 12.32 18.68
CA ASN A 51 -3.61 13.61 18.03
C ASN A 51 -2.15 13.73 17.56
N GLU A 52 -1.20 13.25 18.36
CA GLU A 52 0.21 13.19 17.96
C GLU A 52 0.42 12.26 16.75
N GLN A 53 -0.25 11.09 16.73
CA GLN A 53 -0.24 10.19 15.57
C GLN A 53 -0.82 10.84 14.32
N LEU A 54 -1.92 11.60 14.44
CA LEU A 54 -2.50 12.35 13.33
C LEU A 54 -1.50 13.38 12.78
N LEU A 55 -0.84 14.14 13.65
CA LEU A 55 0.16 15.13 13.24
C LEU A 55 1.33 14.48 12.51
N ARG A 56 1.84 13.35 13.01
CA ARG A 56 2.88 12.56 12.34
C ARG A 56 2.43 12.09 10.96
N ALA A 57 1.24 11.49 10.86
CA ALA A 57 0.69 11.01 9.60
C ALA A 57 0.52 12.14 8.57
N ARG A 58 0.02 13.31 9.00
CA ARG A 58 -0.11 14.50 8.15
C ARG A 58 1.25 15.01 7.66
N THR A 59 2.23 15.07 8.56
CA THR A 59 3.59 15.52 8.21
C THR A 59 4.25 14.57 7.22
N GLN A 60 4.10 13.26 7.42
CA GLN A 60 4.61 12.24 6.51
C GLN A 60 3.96 12.35 5.13
N LEU A 61 2.63 12.51 5.08
CA LEU A 61 1.90 12.67 3.82
C LEU A 61 2.29 13.96 3.09
N ALA A 62 2.43 15.07 3.81
CA ALA A 62 2.92 16.34 3.25
C ALA A 62 4.33 16.16 2.65
N ALA A 63 5.23 15.48 3.34
CA ALA A 63 6.57 15.18 2.83
C ALA A 63 6.55 14.31 1.57
N THR A 64 5.69 13.28 1.52
CA THR A 64 5.51 12.45 0.31
C THR A 64 4.97 13.27 -0.87
N MET A 65 4.11 14.25 -0.60
CA MET A 65 3.56 15.16 -1.62
C MET A 65 4.43 16.39 -1.89
N GLN A 66 5.61 16.50 -1.25
CA GLN A 66 6.50 17.66 -1.32
C GLN A 66 5.83 19.00 -0.95
N LEU A 67 4.85 18.96 -0.04
CA LEU A 67 4.16 20.11 0.51
C LEU A 67 4.77 20.52 1.87
N LYS A 68 4.60 21.77 2.27
CA LYS A 68 4.97 22.19 3.63
C LYS A 68 4.02 21.55 4.64
N ALA A 69 4.55 21.16 5.81
CA ALA A 69 3.78 20.45 6.83
C ALA A 69 2.49 21.16 7.28
N ASN A 70 2.51 22.50 7.32
CA ASN A 70 1.37 23.32 7.77
C ASN A 70 0.37 23.67 6.65
N GLU A 71 0.66 23.30 5.40
CA GLU A 71 -0.19 23.62 4.23
C GLU A 71 -1.01 22.40 3.79
N PHE A 72 -0.92 21.27 4.50
CA PHE A 72 -1.66 20.06 4.15
C PHE A 72 -3.14 20.17 4.58
N PRO A 73 -4.11 20.05 3.65
CA PRO A 73 -5.52 20.17 3.97
C PRO A 73 -5.99 19.06 4.92
N GLU A 74 -7.11 19.29 5.58
CA GLU A 74 -7.75 18.23 6.37
C GLU A 74 -8.26 17.13 5.43
N VAL A 75 -7.93 15.87 5.73
CA VAL A 75 -8.37 14.73 4.93
C VAL A 75 -9.75 14.33 5.37
N VAL A 76 -10.71 14.48 4.46
CA VAL A 76 -12.10 14.05 4.66
C VAL A 76 -12.34 12.78 3.85
N GLY A 77 -13.02 11.81 4.45
CA GLY A 77 -13.39 10.57 3.77
C GLY A 77 -13.87 9.49 4.74
N GLU A 78 -14.48 8.44 4.19
CA GLU A 78 -14.95 7.29 4.95
C GLU A 78 -13.98 6.11 4.86
N LEU A 79 -13.83 5.39 5.98
CA LEU A 79 -13.02 4.17 6.01
C LEU A 79 -13.74 2.97 5.40
N THR A 80 -15.07 3.01 5.34
CA THR A 80 -15.87 1.94 4.73
C THR A 80 -15.71 2.03 3.22
N PRO A 81 -15.09 1.04 2.57
CA PRO A 81 -14.91 1.10 1.13
C PRO A 81 -16.25 0.90 0.42
N ALA A 82 -16.47 1.66 -0.65
CA ALA A 82 -17.52 1.34 -1.62
C ALA A 82 -17.35 -0.12 -2.08
N GLN A 83 -18.46 -0.77 -2.43
CA GLN A 83 -18.41 -2.12 -3.00
C GLN A 83 -17.44 -2.14 -4.18
N THR A 84 -16.39 -2.94 -4.06
CA THR A 84 -15.38 -3.11 -5.12
C THR A 84 -16.03 -3.68 -6.37
N GLN A 85 -15.74 -3.07 -7.51
CA GLN A 85 -16.35 -3.41 -8.81
C GLN A 85 -15.57 -4.48 -9.59
N TYR A 86 -14.52 -5.06 -9.00
CA TYR A 86 -13.63 -6.00 -9.68
C TYR A 86 -13.66 -7.41 -9.06
N THR A 87 -13.41 -8.40 -9.91
CA THR A 87 -13.28 -9.82 -9.59
C THR A 87 -11.82 -10.26 -9.58
N LEU A 88 -11.51 -11.39 -8.94
CA LEU A 88 -10.15 -11.96 -8.93
C LEU A 88 -9.60 -12.19 -10.35
N GLN A 89 -10.45 -12.65 -11.28
CA GLN A 89 -10.04 -12.90 -12.66
C GLN A 89 -9.68 -11.60 -13.39
N GLU A 90 -10.43 -10.52 -13.15
CA GLU A 90 -10.13 -9.21 -13.76
C GLU A 90 -8.80 -8.64 -13.26
N LEU A 91 -8.46 -8.85 -11.99
CA LEU A 91 -7.16 -8.47 -11.43
C LEU A 91 -6.01 -9.21 -12.13
N PHE A 92 -6.17 -10.51 -12.39
CA PHE A 92 -5.18 -11.28 -13.15
C PHE A 92 -5.07 -10.79 -14.60
N ASN A 93 -6.18 -10.45 -15.24
CA ASN A 93 -6.18 -9.92 -16.61
C ASN A 93 -5.49 -8.55 -16.71
N LYS A 94 -5.42 -7.78 -15.61
CA LYS A 94 -4.71 -6.49 -15.57
C LYS A 94 -3.21 -6.61 -15.30
N LEU A 95 -2.72 -7.79 -14.92
CA LEU A 95 -1.32 -7.97 -14.53
C LEU A 95 -0.33 -7.56 -15.65
N ASP A 96 -0.68 -7.80 -16.91
CA ASP A 96 0.16 -7.44 -18.07
C ASP A 96 0.28 -5.91 -18.26
N THR A 97 -0.62 -5.13 -17.67
CA THR A 97 -0.57 -3.66 -17.71
C THR A 97 0.34 -3.07 -16.63
N ARG A 98 0.83 -3.88 -15.69
CA ARG A 98 1.71 -3.42 -14.61
C ARG A 98 3.06 -2.94 -15.18
N PRO A 99 3.52 -1.72 -14.84
CA PRO A 99 4.78 -1.18 -15.35
C PRO A 99 6.00 -2.08 -15.09
N GLY A 100 6.03 -2.78 -13.94
CA GLY A 100 7.09 -3.74 -13.62
C GLY A 100 7.15 -4.93 -14.58
N ILE A 101 6.00 -5.48 -14.98
CA ILE A 101 5.90 -6.57 -15.95
C ILE A 101 6.29 -6.06 -17.34
N GLN A 102 5.76 -4.91 -17.76
CA GLN A 102 6.10 -4.29 -19.05
C GLN A 102 7.60 -4.00 -19.19
N SER A 103 8.25 -3.56 -18.10
CA SER A 103 9.71 -3.36 -18.05
C SER A 103 10.46 -4.68 -18.27
N LEU A 104 10.02 -5.77 -17.66
CA LEU A 104 10.64 -7.09 -17.84
C LEU A 104 10.40 -7.65 -19.25
N THR A 105 9.19 -7.50 -19.80
CA THR A 105 8.89 -7.87 -21.19
C THR A 105 9.78 -7.10 -22.17
N SER A 106 10.00 -5.80 -21.93
CA SER A 106 10.90 -4.98 -22.74
C SER A 106 12.36 -5.43 -22.63
N LYS A 107 12.80 -5.83 -21.43
CA LYS A 107 14.15 -6.38 -21.19
C LYS A 107 14.34 -7.72 -21.92
N GLU A 108 13.34 -8.60 -21.89
CA GLU A 108 13.37 -9.86 -22.63
C GLU A 108 13.46 -9.61 -24.15
N ALA A 109 12.64 -8.70 -24.70
CA ALA A 109 12.70 -8.32 -26.10
C ALA A 109 14.06 -7.71 -26.50
N SER A 110 14.65 -6.89 -25.62
CA SER A 110 16.01 -6.35 -25.81
C SER A 110 17.08 -7.46 -25.79
N ALA A 111 16.99 -8.42 -24.87
CA ALA A 111 17.92 -9.55 -24.79
C ALA A 111 17.81 -10.46 -26.03
N ARG A 112 16.59 -10.68 -26.52
CA ARG A 112 16.32 -11.43 -27.76
C ARG A 112 16.95 -10.74 -28.97
N SER A 113 16.77 -9.42 -29.09
CA SER A 113 17.38 -8.62 -30.16
C SER A 113 18.91 -8.64 -30.09
N ARG A 114 19.48 -8.61 -28.88
CA ARG A 114 20.92 -8.72 -28.66
C ARG A 114 21.46 -10.09 -29.08
N LEU A 115 20.73 -11.18 -28.81
CA LEU A 115 21.10 -12.51 -29.27
C LEU A 115 21.12 -12.58 -30.81
N GLU A 116 20.10 -12.02 -31.48
CA GLU A 116 20.07 -11.99 -32.95
C GLU A 116 21.22 -11.16 -33.53
N LEU A 117 21.59 -10.04 -32.90
CA LEU A 117 22.78 -9.27 -33.27
C LEU A 117 24.07 -10.10 -33.10
N GLN A 118 24.23 -10.82 -31.99
CA GLN A 118 25.43 -11.65 -31.79
C GLN A 118 25.51 -12.82 -32.78
N LYS A 119 24.36 -13.36 -33.21
CA LYS A 119 24.28 -14.35 -34.29
C LYS A 119 24.61 -13.74 -35.65
N SER A 120 24.16 -12.51 -35.93
CA SER A 120 24.41 -11.84 -37.21
C SER A 120 25.89 -11.50 -37.39
N MET A 121 26.63 -11.20 -36.32
CA MET A 121 28.09 -10.99 -36.33
C MET A 121 28.91 -12.19 -36.81
N ARG A 122 28.28 -13.35 -37.05
CA ARG A 122 28.92 -14.49 -37.73
C ARG A 122 29.09 -14.24 -39.23
N TYR A 123 28.25 -13.38 -39.81
CA TYR A 123 28.30 -13.02 -41.22
C TYR A 123 29.19 -11.78 -41.39
N PRO A 124 30.00 -11.72 -42.45
CA PRO A 124 30.88 -10.60 -42.70
C PRO A 124 30.08 -9.37 -43.17
N ASP A 125 30.44 -8.19 -42.67
CA ASP A 125 29.81 -6.93 -43.10
C ASP A 125 30.46 -6.42 -44.40
N LEU A 126 29.63 -6.07 -45.40
CA LEU A 126 30.09 -5.42 -46.62
C LEU A 126 30.16 -3.91 -46.40
N THR A 127 31.37 -3.36 -46.40
CA THR A 127 31.59 -1.92 -46.28
C THR A 127 31.94 -1.32 -47.64
N VAL A 128 31.18 -0.31 -48.08
CA VAL A 128 31.49 0.49 -49.26
C VAL A 128 32.04 1.82 -48.79
N SER A 129 33.25 2.18 -49.22
CA SER A 129 33.91 3.45 -48.90
C SER A 129 34.03 4.33 -50.13
N LEU A 130 33.79 5.63 -49.97
CA LEU A 130 34.10 6.66 -50.95
C LEU A 130 35.11 7.60 -50.28
N ILE A 131 36.29 7.72 -50.86
CA ILE A 131 37.37 8.58 -50.34
C ILE A 131 37.68 9.59 -51.43
N ASN A 132 37.59 10.87 -51.09
CA ASN A 132 38.05 11.97 -51.95
C ASN A 132 39.18 12.68 -51.21
N THR A 133 40.38 12.67 -51.78
CA THR A 133 41.56 13.30 -51.21
C THR A 133 42.25 14.18 -52.24
N THR A 134 42.76 15.32 -51.80
CA THR A 134 43.57 16.21 -52.64
C THR A 134 45.03 15.96 -52.29
N GLU A 135 45.80 15.43 -53.23
CA GLU A 135 47.22 15.14 -53.03
C GLU A 135 48.05 16.24 -53.71
N ALA A 136 48.85 16.96 -52.92
CA ALA A 136 49.74 18.00 -53.42
C ALA A 136 51.03 17.35 -53.94
N SER A 137 51.25 17.43 -55.25
CA SER A 137 52.44 16.97 -55.95
C SER A 137 53.34 18.13 -56.35
N LEU A 138 54.63 17.85 -56.61
CA LEU A 138 55.60 18.81 -57.16
C LEU A 138 55.15 19.45 -58.49
N ALA A 139 54.16 18.85 -59.18
CA ALA A 139 53.61 19.32 -60.45
C ALA A 139 52.22 19.99 -60.37
N GLY A 140 51.58 20.05 -59.19
CA GLY A 140 50.21 20.56 -59.02
C GLY A 140 49.40 19.82 -57.94
N SER A 141 48.17 20.27 -57.71
CA SER A 141 47.22 19.63 -56.78
C SER A 141 46.26 18.73 -57.56
N ASP A 142 46.30 17.42 -57.31
CA ASP A 142 45.39 16.46 -57.94
C ASP A 142 44.31 16.01 -56.96
N ASN A 143 43.06 15.98 -57.43
CA ASN A 143 41.92 15.46 -56.69
C ASN A 143 41.71 14.00 -57.06
N ILE A 144 41.88 13.09 -56.11
CA ILE A 144 41.70 11.66 -56.28
C ILE A 144 40.43 11.23 -55.56
N SER A 145 39.45 10.77 -56.34
CA SER A 145 38.26 10.09 -55.84
C SER A 145 38.39 8.58 -56.04
N SER A 146 38.21 7.81 -54.98
CA SER A 146 38.28 6.34 -54.99
C SER A 146 37.05 5.72 -54.32
N ILE A 147 36.54 4.65 -54.92
CA ILE A 147 35.46 3.82 -54.36
C ILE A 147 36.08 2.47 -54.00
N GLY A 148 35.95 2.06 -52.75
CA GLY A 148 36.44 0.78 -52.24
C GLY A 148 35.29 -0.08 -51.71
N VAL A 149 35.42 -1.40 -51.83
CA VAL A 149 34.54 -2.36 -51.17
C VAL A 149 35.41 -3.27 -50.31
N SER A 150 35.07 -3.42 -49.03
CA SER A 150 35.80 -4.26 -48.08
C SER A 150 34.84 -5.21 -47.38
N MET A 151 35.23 -6.48 -47.28
CA MET A 151 34.47 -7.53 -46.59
C MET A 151 35.43 -8.41 -45.78
N PRO A 152 35.50 -8.26 -44.45
CA PRO A 152 36.39 -9.06 -43.62
C PRO A 152 35.82 -10.48 -43.46
N LEU A 153 36.55 -11.52 -43.87
CA LEU A 153 36.10 -12.92 -43.78
C LEU A 153 36.54 -13.58 -42.46
N PRO A 154 35.62 -13.87 -41.51
CA PRO A 154 35.98 -14.50 -40.24
C PRO A 154 36.20 -16.01 -40.39
N ILE A 155 37.43 -16.41 -40.70
CA ILE A 155 37.80 -17.83 -40.89
C ILE A 155 37.89 -18.64 -39.58
N PHE A 156 38.27 -18.01 -38.45
CA PHE A 156 38.45 -18.69 -37.16
C PHE A 156 37.58 -18.17 -36.00
N ARG A 157 36.92 -17.02 -36.15
CA ARG A 157 36.17 -16.35 -35.07
C ARG A 157 34.68 -16.24 -35.39
N ARG A 158 33.91 -17.29 -35.05
CA ARG A 158 32.45 -17.35 -35.27
C ARG A 158 31.61 -16.78 -34.12
N ASN A 159 32.17 -15.87 -33.33
CA ASN A 159 31.53 -15.21 -32.19
C ASN A 159 30.84 -16.15 -31.16
N ALA A 160 31.35 -17.37 -30.96
CA ALA A 160 30.70 -18.36 -30.10
C ALA A 160 30.52 -17.89 -28.64
N THR A 161 31.50 -17.16 -28.09
CA THR A 161 31.43 -16.60 -26.73
C THR A 161 30.36 -15.51 -26.61
N GLY A 162 30.25 -14.62 -27.62
CA GLY A 162 29.23 -13.57 -27.65
C GLY A 162 27.83 -14.15 -27.73
N ILE A 163 27.63 -15.17 -28.59
CA ILE A 163 26.36 -15.90 -28.69
C ILE A 163 26.03 -16.60 -27.37
N GLY A 164 27.00 -17.31 -26.77
CA GLY A 164 26.83 -17.99 -25.50
C GLY A 164 26.40 -17.05 -24.36
N ARG A 165 27.06 -15.88 -24.27
CA ARG A 165 26.69 -14.83 -23.30
C ARG A 165 25.29 -14.30 -23.55
N ALA A 166 24.98 -13.90 -24.78
CA ALA A 166 23.66 -13.35 -25.12
C ALA A 166 22.52 -14.37 -24.93
N THR A 167 22.81 -15.66 -25.13
CA THR A 167 21.87 -16.76 -24.86
C THR A 167 21.57 -16.84 -23.37
N ALA A 168 22.60 -16.83 -22.52
CA ALA A 168 22.43 -16.83 -21.07
C ALA A 168 21.69 -15.58 -20.57
N GLU A 169 21.98 -14.40 -21.13
CA GLU A 169 21.26 -13.15 -20.81
C GLU A 169 19.77 -13.20 -21.18
N LEU A 170 19.43 -13.81 -22.33
CA LEU A 170 18.03 -14.04 -22.73
C LEU A 170 17.35 -15.00 -21.75
N THR A 171 17.95 -16.15 -21.46
CA THR A 171 17.41 -17.12 -20.51
C THR A 171 17.18 -16.51 -19.13
N GLN A 172 18.13 -15.70 -18.64
CA GLN A 172 17.96 -14.98 -17.37
C GLN A 172 16.78 -14.01 -17.42
N SER A 173 16.59 -13.30 -18.53
CA SER A 173 15.47 -12.36 -18.71
C SER A 173 14.11 -13.07 -18.76
N GLU A 174 14.03 -14.21 -19.45
CA GLU A 174 12.84 -15.07 -19.52
C GLU A 174 12.47 -15.65 -18.14
N ILE A 175 13.48 -16.11 -17.37
CA ILE A 175 13.29 -16.57 -15.99
C ILE A 175 12.78 -15.44 -15.10
N ASN A 176 13.38 -14.24 -15.20
CA ASN A 176 12.98 -13.09 -14.40
C ASN A 176 11.52 -12.70 -14.68
N LEU A 177 11.11 -12.63 -15.96
CA LEU A 177 9.73 -12.33 -16.34
C LEU A 177 8.75 -13.39 -15.80
N THR A 178 9.09 -14.68 -15.98
CA THR A 178 8.26 -15.79 -15.53
C THR A 178 8.12 -15.81 -14.00
N SER A 179 9.23 -15.58 -13.29
CA SER A 179 9.27 -15.56 -11.83
C SER A 179 8.46 -14.38 -11.28
N GLU A 180 8.66 -13.17 -11.80
CA GLU A 180 7.90 -12.00 -11.35
C GLU A 180 6.40 -12.15 -11.62
N THR A 181 6.02 -12.68 -12.80
CA THR A 181 4.62 -12.94 -13.14
C THR A 181 3.97 -13.95 -12.17
N ARG A 182 4.68 -15.04 -11.83
CA ARG A 182 4.18 -16.03 -10.85
C ARG A 182 4.08 -15.45 -9.45
N ASN A 183 5.10 -14.71 -9.01
CA ASN A 183 5.11 -14.05 -7.71
C ASN A 183 3.95 -13.06 -7.60
N ALA A 184 3.73 -12.21 -8.62
CA ALA A 184 2.65 -11.24 -8.62
C ALA A 184 1.27 -11.93 -8.54
N LYS A 185 1.05 -13.05 -9.25
CA LYS A 185 -0.18 -13.83 -9.14
C LYS A 185 -0.40 -14.37 -7.72
N ALA A 186 0.64 -14.93 -7.11
CA ALA A 186 0.57 -15.45 -5.74
C ALA A 186 0.27 -14.33 -4.72
N VAL A 187 0.86 -13.14 -4.88
CA VAL A 187 0.58 -11.98 -4.02
C VAL A 187 -0.86 -11.51 -4.19
N ILE A 188 -1.38 -11.43 -5.42
CA ILE A 188 -2.80 -11.06 -5.67
C ILE A 188 -3.74 -12.05 -5.00
N GLU A 189 -3.51 -13.36 -5.15
CA GLU A 189 -4.34 -14.39 -4.55
C GLU A 189 -4.33 -14.33 -3.02
N ALA A 190 -3.15 -14.18 -2.41
CA ALA A 190 -3.00 -14.02 -0.97
C ALA A 190 -3.70 -12.75 -0.45
N ALA A 191 -3.53 -11.62 -1.15
CA ALA A 191 -4.19 -10.36 -0.80
C ALA A 191 -5.72 -10.45 -0.95
N TRP A 192 -6.20 -11.16 -1.97
CA TRP A 192 -7.64 -11.39 -2.19
C TRP A 192 -8.26 -12.19 -1.06
N LEU A 193 -7.65 -13.32 -0.69
CA LEU A 193 -8.12 -14.15 0.44
C LEU A 193 -8.07 -13.37 1.76
N ARG A 194 -7.02 -12.59 1.98
CA ARG A 194 -6.90 -11.71 3.14
C ARG A 194 -8.02 -10.67 3.17
N ARG A 195 -8.34 -10.05 2.02
CA ARG A 195 -9.43 -9.07 1.89
C ARG A 195 -10.78 -9.67 2.26
N GLU A 196 -11.12 -10.85 1.73
CA GLU A 196 -12.39 -11.52 2.04
C GLU A 196 -12.50 -11.89 3.53
N ASN A 197 -11.42 -12.41 4.12
CA ASN A 197 -11.38 -12.70 5.56
C ASN A 197 -11.58 -11.45 6.43
N ILE A 198 -10.93 -10.33 6.09
CA ILE A 198 -11.08 -9.07 6.84
C ILE A 198 -12.49 -8.51 6.65
N LYS A 199 -13.04 -8.56 5.43
CA LYS A 199 -14.41 -8.12 5.14
C LYS A 199 -15.43 -8.89 5.99
N ASP A 200 -15.25 -10.21 6.10
CA ASP A 200 -16.08 -11.05 6.96
C ASP A 200 -15.91 -10.73 8.45
N ARG A 201 -14.70 -10.40 8.88
CA ARG A 201 -14.44 -9.93 10.25
C ARG A 201 -15.14 -8.60 10.55
N VAL A 202 -15.07 -7.62 9.65
CA VAL A 202 -15.81 -6.34 9.79
C VAL A 202 -17.31 -6.60 9.91
N ARG A 203 -17.85 -7.47 9.05
CA ARG A 203 -19.27 -7.86 9.10
C ARG A 203 -19.64 -8.41 10.48
N ARG A 204 -18.95 -9.44 10.98
CA ARG A 204 -19.24 -10.04 12.30
C ARG A 204 -19.09 -9.06 13.45
N LEU A 205 -18.05 -8.22 13.44
CA LEU A 205 -17.86 -7.20 14.48
C LEU A 205 -19.04 -6.22 14.53
N ASN A 206 -19.53 -5.77 13.38
CA ASN A 206 -20.64 -4.82 13.28
C ASN A 206 -22.01 -5.45 13.55
N SER A 207 -22.28 -6.68 13.07
CA SER A 207 -23.61 -7.28 13.13
C SER A 207 -23.84 -8.17 14.36
N GLU A 208 -22.79 -8.72 14.95
CA GLU A 208 -22.91 -9.71 16.05
C GLU A 208 -22.28 -9.20 17.35
N VAL A 209 -21.04 -8.73 17.30
CA VAL A 209 -20.25 -8.42 18.51
C VAL A 209 -20.66 -7.09 19.12
N TYR A 210 -20.57 -6.00 18.35
CA TYR A 210 -20.82 -4.65 18.86
C TYR A 210 -22.25 -4.47 19.41
N PRO A 211 -23.33 -4.91 18.73
CA PRO A 211 -24.69 -4.77 19.27
C PRO A 211 -24.89 -5.49 20.60
N LYS A 212 -24.32 -6.70 20.77
CA LYS A 212 -24.41 -7.46 22.03
C LYS A 212 -23.65 -6.78 23.17
N LEU A 213 -22.50 -6.18 22.88
CA LEU A 213 -21.75 -5.42 23.87
C LEU A 213 -22.47 -4.12 24.28
N GLU A 214 -23.11 -3.45 23.32
CA GLU A 214 -23.93 -2.26 23.58
C GLU A 214 -25.17 -2.58 24.42
N GLU A 215 -25.83 -3.71 24.13
CA GLU A 215 -26.91 -4.25 24.96
C GLU A 215 -26.43 -4.56 26.39
N ASN A 216 -25.30 -5.27 26.53
CA ASN A 216 -24.71 -5.57 27.83
C ASN A 216 -24.34 -4.31 28.61
N LEU A 217 -23.83 -3.27 27.96
CA LEU A 217 -23.55 -1.98 28.60
C LEU A 217 -24.84 -1.33 29.11
N THR A 218 -25.92 -1.40 28.34
CA THR A 218 -27.22 -0.86 28.74
C THR A 218 -27.79 -1.61 29.95
N LEU A 219 -27.72 -2.93 29.96
CA LEU A 219 -28.15 -3.75 31.10
C LEU A 219 -27.27 -3.52 32.33
N SER A 220 -25.95 -3.43 32.15
CA SER A 220 -25.00 -3.19 33.24
C SER A 220 -25.18 -1.81 33.87
N LYS A 221 -25.51 -0.78 33.08
CA LYS A 221 -25.86 0.54 33.61
C LYS A 221 -27.08 0.47 34.54
N LYS A 222 -28.14 -0.21 34.12
CA LYS A 222 -29.34 -0.41 34.95
C LYS A 222 -29.04 -1.20 36.23
N ALA A 223 -28.26 -2.27 36.12
CA ALA A 223 -27.85 -3.07 37.27
C ALA A 223 -27.00 -2.26 38.27
N PHE A 224 -26.11 -1.38 37.78
CA PHE A 224 -25.32 -0.47 38.61
C PHE A 224 -26.19 0.58 39.30
N GLU A 225 -27.16 1.17 38.58
CA GLU A 225 -28.13 2.11 39.14
C GLU A 225 -28.98 1.47 40.25
N ASN A 226 -29.33 0.19 40.11
CA ASN A 226 -30.04 -0.61 41.11
C ASN A 226 -29.15 -1.13 42.26
N GLY A 227 -27.82 -0.94 42.19
CA GLY A 227 -26.86 -1.47 43.17
C GLY A 227 -26.61 -2.99 43.08
N GLU A 228 -27.04 -3.64 42.00
CA GLU A 228 -26.84 -5.09 41.77
C GLU A 228 -25.40 -5.44 41.38
N ILE A 229 -24.67 -4.48 40.78
CA ILE A 229 -23.24 -4.61 40.45
C ILE A 229 -22.46 -3.38 40.94
N GLY A 230 -21.17 -3.56 41.23
CA GLY A 230 -20.26 -2.48 41.57
C GLY A 230 -19.74 -1.70 40.36
N LEU A 231 -19.14 -0.52 40.63
CA LEU A 231 -18.50 0.30 39.59
C LEU A 231 -17.41 -0.44 38.79
N PRO A 232 -16.56 -1.30 39.40
CA PRO A 232 -15.55 -2.04 38.63
C PRO A 232 -16.15 -2.91 37.52
N GLN A 233 -17.28 -3.58 37.78
CA GLN A 233 -17.97 -4.41 36.78
C GLN A 233 -18.52 -3.54 35.63
N LEU A 234 -19.12 -2.39 35.93
CA LEU A 234 -19.60 -1.46 34.90
C LEU A 234 -18.44 -0.97 34.00
N LEU A 235 -17.31 -0.61 34.59
CA LEU A 235 -16.13 -0.13 33.85
C LEU A 235 -15.54 -1.22 32.94
N ILE A 236 -15.59 -2.50 33.34
CA ILE A 236 -15.17 -3.63 32.49
C ILE A 236 -16.04 -3.69 31.23
N VAL A 237 -17.37 -3.64 31.39
CA VAL A 237 -18.29 -3.72 30.24
C VAL A 237 -18.16 -2.49 29.34
N GLN A 238 -18.01 -1.29 29.92
CA GLN A 238 -17.73 -0.08 29.16
C GLN A 238 -16.45 -0.20 28.33
N ARG A 239 -15.37 -0.73 28.93
CA ARG A 239 -14.11 -0.98 28.22
C ARG A 239 -14.29 -1.97 27.06
N GLN A 240 -15.06 -3.03 27.24
CA GLN A 240 -15.33 -3.99 26.15
C GLN A 240 -16.02 -3.33 24.94
N VAL A 241 -16.98 -2.42 25.17
CA VAL A 241 -17.62 -1.65 24.09
C VAL A 241 -16.60 -0.76 23.37
N VAL A 242 -15.76 -0.06 24.13
CA VAL A 242 -14.71 0.81 23.59
C VAL A 242 -13.71 0.00 22.76
N ASP A 243 -13.25 -1.14 23.27
CA ASP A 243 -12.30 -2.00 22.56
C ASP A 243 -12.92 -2.58 21.29
N ALA A 244 -14.21 -2.96 21.31
CA ALA A 244 -14.92 -3.39 20.11
C ALA A 244 -15.03 -2.27 19.05
N GLN A 245 -15.28 -1.03 19.45
CA GLN A 245 -15.28 0.11 18.51
C GLN A 245 -13.88 0.34 17.91
N ARG A 246 -12.82 0.22 18.72
CA ARG A 246 -11.43 0.33 18.25
C ARG A 246 -11.09 -0.77 17.25
N ASP A 247 -11.51 -1.99 17.53
CA ASP A 247 -11.32 -3.17 16.68
C ASP A 247 -12.06 -3.03 15.35
N ILE A 248 -13.30 -2.52 15.35
CA ILE A 248 -14.03 -2.20 14.12
C ILE A 248 -13.24 -1.22 13.27
N ILE A 249 -12.78 -0.11 13.86
CA ILE A 249 -12.05 0.92 13.12
C ILE A 249 -10.69 0.40 12.62
N GLU A 250 -9.96 -0.41 13.41
CA GLU A 250 -8.72 -1.04 12.95
C GLU A 250 -8.99 -1.97 11.76
N THR A 251 -10.01 -2.82 11.89
CA THR A 251 -10.32 -3.82 10.87
C THR A 251 -10.82 -3.16 9.58
N GLN A 252 -11.57 -2.04 9.67
CA GLN A 252 -11.95 -1.23 8.51
C GLN A 252 -10.73 -0.58 7.83
N LYS A 253 -9.80 -0.03 8.61
CA LYS A 253 -8.53 0.50 8.09
C LYS A 253 -7.74 -0.59 7.38
N ASP A 254 -7.60 -1.76 7.99
CA ASP A 254 -6.89 -2.90 7.41
C ASP A 254 -7.55 -3.37 6.10
N LEU A 255 -8.89 -3.39 6.06
CA LEU A 255 -9.63 -3.70 4.84
C LEU A 255 -9.28 -2.72 3.72
N ARG A 256 -9.21 -1.43 4.04
CA ARG A 256 -8.87 -0.39 3.06
C ARG A 256 -7.42 -0.51 2.58
N LEU A 257 -6.49 -0.77 3.49
CA LEU A 257 -5.07 -0.96 3.14
C LEU A 257 -4.88 -2.18 2.24
N VAL A 258 -5.52 -3.31 2.54
CA VAL A 258 -5.43 -4.52 1.70
C VAL A 258 -6.09 -4.30 0.33
N GLN A 259 -7.16 -3.50 0.26
CA GLN A 259 -7.72 -3.11 -1.05
C GLN A 259 -6.73 -2.27 -1.87
N ILE A 260 -6.12 -1.25 -1.28
CA ILE A 260 -5.12 -0.41 -1.95
C ILE A 260 -3.93 -1.26 -2.39
N GLU A 261 -3.45 -2.16 -1.53
CA GLU A 261 -2.37 -3.10 -1.85
C GLU A 261 -2.75 -3.98 -3.06
N LEU A 262 -3.96 -4.53 -3.05
CA LEU A 262 -4.44 -5.41 -4.11
C LEU A 262 -4.63 -4.66 -5.44
N GLU A 263 -5.15 -3.43 -5.40
CA GLU A 263 -5.23 -2.54 -6.57
C GLU A 263 -3.84 -2.22 -7.11
N TYR A 264 -2.90 -1.85 -6.24
CA TYR A 264 -1.52 -1.56 -6.61
C TYR A 264 -0.81 -2.78 -7.22
N VAL A 265 -0.91 -3.96 -6.59
CA VAL A 265 -0.20 -5.16 -7.04
C VAL A 265 -0.75 -5.67 -8.39
N SER A 266 -2.06 -5.59 -8.59
CA SER A 266 -2.72 -5.98 -9.84
C SER A 266 -2.53 -4.99 -10.98
N GLY A 267 -2.06 -3.77 -10.69
CA GLY A 267 -2.06 -2.68 -11.67
C GLY A 267 -3.46 -2.12 -11.95
N TRP A 268 -4.43 -2.40 -11.06
CA TRP A 268 -5.75 -1.82 -11.14
C TRP A 268 -5.67 -0.35 -10.75
N LEU A 269 -5.81 0.52 -11.74
CA LEU A 269 -6.05 1.94 -11.52
C LEU A 269 -7.53 2.11 -11.22
N SER A 270 -7.88 2.19 -9.94
CA SER A 270 -9.19 2.71 -9.56
C SER A 270 -9.33 4.08 -10.21
N PRO A 271 -10.38 4.35 -11.01
CA PRO A 271 -10.64 5.72 -11.43
C PRO A 271 -10.73 6.51 -10.14
N LEU A 272 -9.81 7.47 -9.94
CA LEU A 272 -9.89 8.40 -8.84
C LEU A 272 -11.32 8.91 -8.87
N ALA A 273 -12.11 8.54 -7.85
CA ALA A 273 -13.50 8.97 -7.76
C ALA A 273 -13.46 10.45 -8.06
N SER A 274 -14.06 10.82 -9.20
CA SER A 274 -14.10 12.20 -9.67
C SER A 274 -14.49 13.01 -8.46
N ALA A 275 -13.57 13.85 -7.98
CA ALA A 275 -13.83 14.73 -6.85
C ALA A 275 -15.15 15.41 -7.17
N THR A 276 -16.21 14.99 -6.47
CA THR A 276 -17.50 15.65 -6.52
C THR A 276 -17.22 17.03 -5.97
N GLN A 277 -16.98 17.96 -6.89
CA GLN A 277 -17.07 19.38 -6.66
C GLN A 277 -18.52 19.65 -6.29
N GLU A 278 -18.82 19.75 -5.00
CA GLU A 278 -19.86 20.63 -4.46
C GLU A 278 -19.39 21.19 -3.12
#